data_AF-A0AAP6HFT1-F1
#
_entry.id   AF-A0AAP6HFT1-F1
#
_cell.length_a   1.000
_cell.length_b   1.000
_cell.length_c   1.000
_cell.angle_alpha   90.00
_cell.angle_beta   90.00
_cell.angle_gamma   90.00
#
_symmetry.space_group_name_H-M   'P 1'
#
loop_
_entity.id
_entity.type
_entity.pdbx_description
1 polymer ?
#
loop_
_entity_poly.entity_id
_entity_poly.type
_entity_poly.pdbx_seq_one_letter_code
_entity_poly.pdbx_strand_id
1 'polypeptide(L)'
;MNKIILALSLCLSVAGFSQRYDLVEIKDKIESTDKSFFRLIQEDIEKAHYLGKLEVANASSDDRVNYVAIYNKAKFIGANAYQIIFPETIDGLKAKNKQYYTVLLYSINVENITRVHDEVYLFNVGDKAQKLKIEDKILTLLPKSYYKINLTEKPIDVSVGGFLGSRIKFPTKTGVNSPLYFNVSNTSLRGKDGFLNLKTGDLERLDEAYANYLLNFYTSH
;
A
#
# COMPACT_ATOMS: atom_id res chain seq x y z
N MET A 1 -32.07 -8.48 33.45
CA MET A 1 -31.20 -9.56 32.95
C MET A 1 -30.83 -9.39 31.47
N ASN A 2 -31.79 -9.20 30.56
CA ASN A 2 -31.50 -9.07 29.11
C ASN A 2 -30.53 -7.95 28.71
N LYS A 3 -30.55 -6.79 29.38
CA LYS A 3 -29.65 -5.66 29.05
C LYS A 3 -28.17 -5.94 29.35
N ILE A 4 -27.89 -6.69 30.42
CA ILE A 4 -26.51 -7.06 30.81
C ILE A 4 -25.98 -8.12 29.85
N ILE A 5 -26.79 -9.12 29.49
CA ILE A 5 -26.43 -10.14 28.51
C ILE A 5 -26.19 -9.49 27.14
N LEU A 6 -27.03 -8.54 26.73
CA LEU A 6 -26.86 -7.82 25.47
C LEU A 6 -25.59 -6.96 25.47
N ALA A 7 -25.30 -6.25 26.56
CA ALA A 7 -24.07 -5.47 26.71
C ALA A 7 -22.83 -6.38 26.69
N LEU A 8 -22.87 -7.52 27.38
CA LEU A 8 -21.78 -8.50 27.39
C LEU A 8 -21.56 -9.10 26.01
N SER A 9 -22.63 -9.47 25.30
CA SER A 9 -22.58 -9.96 23.92
C SER A 9 -21.98 -8.91 22.97
N LEU A 10 -22.34 -7.63 23.14
CA LEU A 10 -21.78 -6.55 22.34
C LEU A 10 -20.28 -6.38 22.59
N CYS A 11 -19.85 -6.36 23.86
CA CYS A 11 -18.42 -6.28 24.21
C CYS A 11 -17.61 -7.47 23.68
N LEU A 12 -18.14 -8.69 23.79
CA LEU A 12 -17.49 -9.90 23.27
C LEU A 12 -17.38 -9.88 21.74
N SER A 13 -18.39 -9.33 21.04
CA SER A 13 -18.34 -9.20 19.58
C SER A 13 -17.24 -8.25 19.13
N VAL A 14 -17.04 -7.11 19.81
CA VAL A 14 -15.97 -6.16 19.49
C VAL A 14 -14.58 -6.78 19.70
N ALA A 15 -14.41 -7.60 20.73
CA ALA A 15 -13.14 -8.31 20.96
C ALA A 15 -12.85 -9.34 19.87
N GLY A 16 -13.86 -10.10 19.43
CA GLY A 16 -13.73 -11.15 18.41
C GLY A 16 -13.45 -10.61 16.99
N PHE A 17 -13.93 -9.41 16.65
CA PHE A 17 -13.76 -8.79 15.34
C PHE A 17 -12.72 -7.66 15.30
N SER A 18 -11.85 -7.60 16.31
CA SER A 18 -10.77 -6.61 16.34
C SER A 18 -9.71 -6.89 15.25
N GLN A 19 -9.06 -5.83 14.78
CA GLN A 19 -7.94 -5.89 13.84
C GLN A 19 -6.76 -6.59 14.53
N ARG A 20 -6.20 -7.63 13.89
CA ARG A 20 -5.10 -8.42 14.44
C ARG A 20 -3.92 -8.48 13.48
N TYR A 21 -2.73 -8.32 14.05
CA TYR A 21 -1.43 -8.36 13.35
C TYR A 21 -0.47 -9.18 14.20
N ASP A 22 -0.61 -10.50 14.11
CA ASP A 22 0.02 -11.44 15.04
C ASP A 22 1.31 -11.97 14.43
N LEU A 23 2.41 -11.77 15.14
CA LEU A 23 3.69 -12.37 14.79
C LEU A 23 3.68 -13.83 15.26
N VAL A 24 3.20 -14.71 14.38
CA VAL A 24 2.94 -16.12 14.69
C VAL A 24 4.19 -16.99 14.64
N GLU A 25 5.27 -16.50 14.01
CA GLU A 25 6.53 -17.22 13.91
C GLU A 25 7.70 -16.24 13.95
N ILE A 26 8.71 -16.56 14.77
CA ILE A 26 10.01 -15.89 14.79
C ILE A 26 11.05 -16.99 14.66
N LYS A 27 11.65 -17.10 13.49
CA LYS A 27 12.74 -18.04 13.22
C LYS A 27 14.08 -17.47 13.64
N ASP A 28 14.27 -16.18 13.40
CA ASP A 28 15.50 -15.46 13.71
C ASP A 28 15.21 -13.99 14.01
N LYS A 29 16.13 -13.31 14.70
CA LYS A 29 16.02 -11.90 15.07
C LYS A 29 17.36 -11.21 14.85
N ILE A 30 17.32 -10.12 14.08
CA ILE A 30 18.49 -9.30 13.79
C ILE A 30 18.32 -7.95 14.48
N GLU A 31 19.34 -7.48 15.19
CA GLU A 31 19.36 -6.09 15.65
C GLU A 31 19.70 -5.17 14.47
N SER A 32 18.76 -4.30 14.11
CA SER A 32 18.94 -3.38 13.00
C SER A 32 18.21 -2.06 13.27
N THR A 33 18.85 -0.96 12.94
CA THR A 33 18.26 0.39 12.94
C THR A 33 17.74 0.78 11.55
N ASP A 34 17.79 -0.14 10.59
CA ASP A 34 17.35 0.06 9.21
C ASP A 34 15.84 0.35 9.15
N LYS A 35 15.49 1.48 8.54
CA LYS A 35 14.11 1.94 8.35
C LYS A 35 13.49 1.44 7.05
N SER A 36 14.29 0.83 6.16
CA SER A 36 13.80 0.33 4.88
C SER A 36 12.85 -0.86 5.05
N PHE A 37 11.86 -0.96 4.17
CA PHE A 37 10.90 -2.05 4.18
C PHE A 37 10.44 -2.40 2.76
N PHE A 38 11.15 -3.32 2.14
CA PHE A 38 11.02 -3.63 0.72
C PHE A 38 10.03 -4.76 0.46
N ARG A 39 9.24 -4.63 -0.60
CA ARG A 39 8.46 -5.75 -1.12
C ARG A 39 9.37 -6.62 -1.97
N LEU A 40 9.45 -7.90 -1.66
CA LEU A 40 10.24 -8.85 -2.45
C LEU A 40 9.47 -9.41 -3.64
N ILE A 41 10.16 -9.54 -4.77
CA ILE A 41 9.77 -10.39 -5.88
C ILE A 41 10.49 -11.74 -5.80
N GLN A 42 10.12 -12.70 -6.65
CA GLN A 42 10.61 -14.08 -6.56
C GLN A 42 12.15 -14.17 -6.60
N GLU A 43 12.76 -13.35 -7.45
CA GLU A 43 14.20 -13.26 -7.65
C GLU A 43 14.95 -12.73 -6.42
N ASP A 44 14.30 -11.90 -5.60
CA ASP A 44 14.90 -11.34 -4.38
C ASP A 44 14.83 -12.34 -3.22
N ILE A 45 13.78 -13.16 -3.17
CA ILE A 45 13.52 -14.11 -2.07
C ILE A 45 14.66 -15.12 -1.95
N GLU A 46 15.21 -15.57 -3.07
CA GLU A 46 16.34 -16.53 -3.10
C GLU A 46 17.61 -15.96 -2.45
N LYS A 47 17.73 -14.63 -2.36
CA LYS A 47 18.87 -13.90 -1.78
C LYS A 47 18.56 -13.35 -0.38
N ALA A 48 17.35 -13.58 0.12
CA ALA A 48 16.86 -13.03 1.38
C ALA A 48 16.92 -14.07 2.50
N HIS A 49 17.23 -13.61 3.71
CA HIS A 49 17.21 -14.43 4.91
C HIS A 49 15.83 -14.35 5.59
N TYR A 50 15.13 -15.47 5.67
CA TYR A 50 13.80 -15.52 6.28
C TYR A 50 13.87 -15.42 7.80
N LEU A 51 13.13 -14.48 8.37
CA LEU A 51 13.14 -14.17 9.81
C LEU A 51 11.88 -14.62 10.53
N GLY A 52 10.73 -14.64 9.85
CA GLY A 52 9.48 -15.02 10.51
C GLY A 52 8.22 -14.71 9.70
N LYS A 53 7.09 -14.90 10.36
CA LYS A 53 5.76 -14.84 9.73
C LYS A 53 4.80 -14.06 10.61
N LEU A 54 4.04 -13.19 9.96
CA LEU A 54 2.96 -12.42 10.55
C LEU A 54 1.63 -12.79 9.88
N GLU A 55 0.58 -12.95 10.67
CA GLU A 55 -0.78 -13.14 10.19
C GLU A 55 -1.60 -11.88 10.42
N VAL A 56 -2.26 -11.42 9.37
CA VAL A 56 -3.21 -10.31 9.42
C VAL A 56 -4.62 -10.87 9.37
N ALA A 57 -5.45 -10.48 10.33
CA ALA A 57 -6.86 -10.83 10.38
C ALA A 57 -7.71 -9.59 10.68
N ASN A 58 -8.86 -9.49 9.99
CA ASN A 58 -9.76 -8.34 10.04
C ASN A 58 -9.02 -7.01 9.75
N ALA A 59 -8.21 -6.97 8.69
CA ALA A 59 -7.45 -5.77 8.34
C ALA A 59 -8.34 -4.51 8.25
N SER A 60 -7.80 -3.38 8.71
CA SER A 60 -8.46 -2.08 8.62
C SER A 60 -8.83 -1.74 7.17
N SER A 61 -9.91 -0.98 6.97
CA SER A 61 -10.21 -0.38 5.67
C SER A 61 -9.22 0.74 5.29
N ASP A 62 -8.49 1.27 6.27
CA ASP A 62 -7.37 2.19 6.06
C ASP A 62 -6.07 1.40 5.86
N ASP A 63 -5.64 1.33 4.61
CA ASP A 63 -4.43 0.64 4.18
C ASP A 63 -3.16 1.14 4.89
N ARG A 64 -3.13 2.42 5.33
CA ARG A 64 -1.99 2.98 6.05
C ARG A 64 -1.89 2.43 7.47
N VAL A 65 -3.02 2.22 8.14
CA VAL A 65 -3.07 1.59 9.47
C VAL A 65 -2.50 0.17 9.40
N ASN A 66 -2.92 -0.59 8.39
CA ASN A 66 -2.42 -1.95 8.16
C ASN A 66 -0.90 -1.96 7.94
N TYR A 67 -0.42 -1.10 7.03
CA TYR A 67 1.01 -1.00 6.72
C TYR A 67 1.85 -0.67 7.95
N VAL A 68 1.46 0.34 8.74
CA VAL A 68 2.22 0.75 9.93
C VAL A 68 2.25 -0.37 10.97
N ALA A 69 1.15 -1.08 11.18
CA ALA A 69 1.10 -2.20 12.12
C ALA A 69 2.06 -3.33 11.71
N ILE A 70 2.04 -3.71 10.42
CA ILE A 70 2.95 -4.73 9.87
C ILE A 70 4.41 -4.27 9.97
N TYR A 71 4.69 -3.04 9.54
CA TYR A 71 6.03 -2.46 9.59
C TYR A 71 6.61 -2.49 11.01
N ASN A 72 5.85 -2.06 12.01
CA ASN A 72 6.31 -2.04 13.39
C ASN A 72 6.64 -3.45 13.92
N LYS A 73 5.83 -4.46 13.56
CA LYS A 73 6.10 -5.86 13.92
C LYS A 73 7.30 -6.43 13.17
N ALA A 74 7.47 -6.08 11.90
CA ALA A 74 8.64 -6.46 11.12
C ALA A 74 9.93 -5.89 11.72
N LYS A 75 9.92 -4.61 12.11
CA LYS A 75 11.07 -3.96 12.74
C LYS A 75 11.43 -4.54 14.10
N PHE A 76 10.45 -5.04 14.85
CA PHE A 76 10.71 -5.73 16.12
C PHE A 76 11.66 -6.94 15.98
N ILE A 77 11.65 -7.63 14.84
CA ILE A 77 12.55 -8.77 14.56
C ILE A 77 13.73 -8.41 13.61
N GLY A 78 13.86 -7.14 13.23
CA GLY A 78 14.92 -6.68 12.34
C GLY A 78 14.66 -6.90 10.85
N ALA A 79 13.43 -7.25 10.45
CA ALA A 79 13.10 -7.43 9.04
C ALA A 79 13.13 -6.09 8.28
N ASN A 80 13.75 -6.09 7.10
CA ASN A 80 13.75 -4.96 6.17
C ASN A 80 13.09 -5.27 4.83
N ALA A 81 12.50 -6.47 4.70
CA ALA A 81 11.76 -6.86 3.52
C ALA A 81 10.62 -7.82 3.85
N TYR A 82 9.66 -7.95 2.93
CA TYR A 82 8.49 -8.81 3.10
C TYR A 82 7.93 -9.36 1.79
N GLN A 83 7.13 -10.42 1.91
CA GLN A 83 6.27 -10.96 0.87
C GLN A 83 4.87 -11.18 1.44
N ILE A 84 3.82 -10.81 0.70
CA ILE A 84 2.43 -11.06 1.09
C ILE A 84 1.91 -12.31 0.37
N ILE A 85 1.31 -13.22 1.13
CA ILE A 85 0.67 -14.43 0.66
C ILE A 85 -0.81 -14.36 1.02
N PHE A 86 -1.66 -14.53 0.01
CA PHE A 86 -3.11 -14.61 0.20
C PHE A 86 -3.56 -16.06 0.34
N PRO A 87 -4.60 -16.33 1.14
CA PRO A 87 -5.18 -17.67 1.25
C PRO A 87 -5.77 -18.13 -0.10
N GLU A 88 -5.73 -19.44 -0.32
CA GLU A 88 -6.39 -20.07 -1.44
C GLU A 88 -7.92 -20.13 -1.21
N THR A 89 -8.69 -20.04 -2.29
CA THR A 89 -10.14 -20.32 -2.24
C THR A 89 -10.36 -21.84 -2.17
N ILE A 90 -11.61 -22.24 -1.88
CA ILE A 90 -12.03 -23.65 -1.85
C ILE A 90 -11.70 -24.37 -3.18
N ASP A 91 -11.69 -23.63 -4.29
CA ASP A 91 -11.37 -24.13 -5.63
C ASP A 91 -9.85 -24.08 -5.95
N GLY A 92 -9.00 -23.76 -4.97
CA GLY A 92 -7.54 -23.66 -5.14
C GLY A 92 -7.05 -22.39 -5.85
N LEU A 93 -7.93 -21.42 -6.10
CA LEU A 93 -7.55 -20.15 -6.74
C LEU A 93 -7.03 -19.16 -5.69
N LYS A 94 -5.94 -18.45 -5.99
CA LYS A 94 -5.45 -17.38 -5.10
C LYS A 94 -6.34 -16.15 -5.23
N ALA A 95 -7.25 -15.93 -4.29
CA ALA A 95 -8.03 -14.69 -4.21
C ALA A 95 -7.30 -13.67 -3.33
N LYS A 96 -7.23 -12.40 -3.78
CA LYS A 96 -6.68 -11.29 -2.97
C LYS A 96 -7.62 -10.97 -1.81
N ASN A 97 -7.58 -11.75 -0.74
CA ASN A 97 -8.32 -11.48 0.48
C ASN A 97 -7.62 -10.35 1.27
N LYS A 98 -8.12 -9.12 1.15
CA LYS A 98 -7.54 -7.95 1.83
C LYS A 98 -7.77 -7.96 3.35
N GLN A 99 -8.69 -8.78 3.84
CA GLN A 99 -9.02 -8.88 5.26
C GLN A 99 -8.17 -9.91 6.00
N TYR A 100 -7.70 -10.93 5.28
CA TYR A 100 -6.93 -12.04 5.82
C TYR A 100 -5.79 -12.42 4.89
N TYR A 101 -4.55 -12.28 5.36
CA TYR A 101 -3.37 -12.62 4.59
C TYR A 101 -2.17 -12.85 5.51
N THR A 102 -1.17 -13.54 4.98
CA THR A 102 0.10 -13.81 5.65
C THR A 102 1.17 -12.87 5.10
N VAL A 103 2.03 -12.37 5.98
CA VAL A 103 3.22 -11.59 5.62
C VAL A 103 4.45 -12.39 6.06
N LEU A 104 5.23 -12.84 5.09
CA LEU A 104 6.55 -13.42 5.33
C LEU A 104 7.57 -12.30 5.45
N LEU A 105 8.43 -12.38 6.46
CA LEU A 105 9.37 -11.33 6.84
C LEU A 105 10.81 -11.78 6.63
N TYR A 106 11.62 -10.89 6.05
CA TYR A 106 12.98 -11.20 5.62
C TYR A 106 13.95 -10.08 5.97
N SER A 107 15.23 -10.45 6.01
CA SER A 107 16.37 -9.53 5.91
C SER A 107 17.06 -9.73 4.57
N ILE A 108 17.33 -8.65 3.85
CA ILE A 108 18.03 -8.65 2.58
C ILE A 108 19.00 -7.46 2.51
N ASN A 109 20.14 -7.65 1.84
CA ASN A 109 21.03 -6.54 1.51
C ASN A 109 20.39 -5.70 0.37
N VAL A 110 20.40 -4.37 0.51
CA VAL A 110 19.85 -3.44 -0.49
C VAL A 110 20.43 -3.59 -1.90
N GLU A 111 21.66 -4.11 -2.01
CA GLU A 111 22.33 -4.40 -3.28
C GLU A 111 21.74 -5.62 -4.01
N ASN A 112 21.10 -6.53 -3.26
CA ASN A 112 20.49 -7.74 -3.80
C ASN A 112 19.05 -7.52 -4.28
N ILE A 113 18.47 -6.34 -4.01
CA ILE A 113 17.10 -6.00 -4.37
C ILE A 113 17.04 -5.64 -5.85
N THR A 114 16.15 -6.30 -6.57
CA THR A 114 15.85 -5.98 -7.96
C THR A 114 15.21 -4.60 -8.04
N ARG A 115 15.90 -3.66 -8.69
CA ARG A 115 15.41 -2.29 -8.85
C ARG A 115 14.65 -2.14 -10.15
N VAL A 116 13.48 -1.53 -10.06
CA VAL A 116 12.73 -1.05 -11.21
C VAL A 116 13.10 0.40 -11.43
N HIS A 117 13.23 0.81 -12.69
CA HIS A 117 13.59 2.17 -13.06
C HIS A 117 12.56 2.75 -14.00
N ASP A 118 12.47 4.09 -14.00
CA ASP A 118 11.72 4.85 -15.01
C ASP A 118 10.22 4.54 -15.07
N GLU A 119 9.62 4.19 -13.94
CA GLU A 119 8.17 3.94 -13.84
C GLU A 119 7.50 4.95 -12.92
N VAL A 120 6.31 5.39 -13.31
CA VAL A 120 5.42 6.20 -12.47
C VAL A 120 4.13 5.44 -12.23
N TYR A 121 3.73 5.38 -10.97
CA TYR A 121 2.50 4.74 -10.52
C TYR A 121 1.53 5.79 -10.00
N LEU A 122 0.34 5.82 -10.59
CA LEU A 122 -0.77 6.66 -10.14
C LEU A 122 -1.81 5.76 -9.46
N PHE A 123 -1.94 5.88 -8.14
CA PHE A 123 -2.93 5.14 -7.35
C PHE A 123 -4.21 5.93 -7.19
N ASN A 124 -5.32 5.21 -7.10
CA ASN A 124 -6.55 5.71 -6.50
C ASN A 124 -6.81 4.95 -5.20
N VAL A 125 -6.35 5.52 -4.08
CA VAL A 125 -6.52 4.90 -2.74
C VAL A 125 -7.94 5.05 -2.22
N GLY A 126 -8.72 5.99 -2.76
CA GLY A 126 -10.08 6.27 -2.31
C GLY A 126 -11.13 5.28 -2.82
N ASP A 127 -12.37 5.51 -2.37
CA ASP A 127 -13.53 4.66 -2.67
C ASP A 127 -14.33 5.13 -3.89
N LYS A 128 -13.87 6.19 -4.57
CA LYS A 128 -14.54 6.78 -5.74
C LYS A 128 -13.60 6.79 -6.93
N ALA A 129 -14.14 6.52 -8.12
CA ALA A 129 -13.38 6.63 -9.36
C ALA A 129 -12.85 8.07 -9.56
N GLN A 130 -11.63 8.18 -10.08
CA GLN A 130 -10.98 9.46 -10.38
C GLN A 130 -10.77 9.60 -11.88
N LYS A 131 -11.05 10.77 -12.43
CA LYS A 131 -10.77 11.06 -13.84
C LYS A 131 -9.41 11.75 -13.96
N LEU A 132 -8.57 11.17 -14.81
CA LEU A 132 -7.23 11.63 -15.12
C LEU A 132 -7.19 11.99 -16.60
N LYS A 133 -6.45 13.05 -16.94
CA LYS A 133 -6.03 13.32 -18.30
C LYS A 133 -4.52 13.12 -18.37
N ILE A 134 -4.11 12.14 -19.17
CA ILE A 134 -2.71 11.79 -19.42
C ILE A 134 -2.45 12.14 -20.88
N GLU A 135 -1.59 13.13 -21.14
CA GLU A 135 -1.46 13.75 -22.46
C GLU A 135 -2.84 14.19 -22.99
N ASP A 136 -3.25 13.71 -24.16
CA ASP A 136 -4.56 14.00 -24.76
C ASP A 136 -5.64 12.95 -24.45
N LYS A 137 -5.35 11.95 -23.62
CA LYS A 137 -6.27 10.85 -23.30
C LYS A 137 -6.89 11.03 -21.93
N ILE A 138 -8.19 10.76 -21.83
CA ILE A 138 -8.91 10.72 -20.56
C ILE A 138 -8.99 9.26 -20.08
N LEU A 139 -8.55 9.02 -18.85
CA LEU A 139 -8.58 7.74 -18.16
C LEU A 139 -9.47 7.86 -16.92
N THR A 140 -10.28 6.84 -16.63
CA THR A 140 -11.06 6.77 -15.39
C THR A 140 -10.45 5.71 -14.47
N LEU A 141 -9.67 6.13 -13.48
CA LEU A 141 -9.02 5.24 -12.54
C LEU A 141 -10.00 4.78 -11.47
N LEU A 142 -10.32 3.49 -11.44
CA LEU A 142 -11.29 2.89 -10.52
C LEU A 142 -10.81 2.94 -9.05
N PRO A 143 -11.72 2.86 -8.06
CA PRO A 143 -11.33 2.72 -6.66
C PRO A 143 -10.36 1.55 -6.45
N LYS A 144 -9.40 1.72 -5.53
CA LYS A 144 -8.44 0.66 -5.14
C LYS A 144 -7.68 0.05 -6.34
N SER A 145 -7.33 0.89 -7.31
CA SER A 145 -6.56 0.53 -8.51
C SER A 145 -5.38 1.46 -8.71
N TYR A 146 -4.48 1.09 -9.62
CA TYR A 146 -3.38 1.94 -10.04
C TYR A 146 -3.19 1.90 -11.55
N TYR A 147 -2.58 2.95 -12.11
CA TYR A 147 -2.15 3.02 -13.49
C TYR A 147 -0.64 3.22 -13.54
N LYS A 148 0.03 2.43 -14.38
CA LYS A 148 1.49 2.48 -14.55
C LYS A 148 1.85 3.22 -15.84
N ILE A 149 2.80 4.14 -15.74
CA ILE A 149 3.38 4.88 -16.84
C ILE A 149 4.86 4.54 -16.91
N ASN A 150 5.31 4.04 -18.06
CA ASN A 150 6.74 3.92 -18.35
C ASN A 150 7.24 5.27 -18.86
N LEU A 151 8.23 5.85 -18.20
CA LEU A 151 8.86 7.09 -18.62
C LEU A 151 9.66 6.85 -19.90
N THR A 152 9.61 7.83 -20.79
CA THR A 152 10.39 7.85 -22.02
C THR A 152 11.16 9.16 -22.09
N GLU A 153 11.92 9.38 -23.16
CA GLU A 153 12.62 10.66 -23.39
C GLU A 153 11.65 11.85 -23.59
N LYS A 154 10.35 11.60 -23.79
CA LYS A 154 9.33 12.64 -23.89
C LYS A 154 8.68 12.91 -22.53
N PRO A 155 8.52 14.19 -22.14
CA PRO A 155 7.88 14.51 -20.86
C PRO A 155 6.43 14.09 -20.93
N ILE A 156 5.97 13.36 -19.92
CA ILE A 156 4.58 12.96 -19.80
C ILE A 156 3.88 13.89 -18.84
N ASP A 157 2.77 14.42 -19.30
CA ASP A 157 1.90 15.31 -18.57
C ASP A 157 0.67 14.59 -18.04
N VAL A 158 0.44 14.73 -16.73
CA VAL A 158 -0.71 14.18 -16.06
C VAL A 158 -1.44 15.29 -15.34
N SER A 159 -2.74 15.38 -15.59
CA SER A 159 -3.65 16.29 -14.89
C SER A 159 -4.83 15.54 -14.29
N VAL A 160 -5.27 16.00 -13.12
CA VAL A 160 -6.44 15.47 -12.42
C VAL A 160 -7.57 16.48 -12.56
N GLY A 161 -8.77 16.02 -12.90
CA GLY A 161 -9.94 16.87 -13.17
C GLY A 161 -10.60 17.50 -11.93
N GLY A 162 -9.84 17.69 -10.83
CA GLY A 162 -10.31 18.21 -9.55
C GLY A 162 -10.18 19.73 -9.39
N PHE A 163 -9.87 20.19 -8.18
CA PHE A 163 -9.79 21.61 -7.85
C PHE A 163 -8.51 22.22 -8.44
N LEU A 164 -8.65 23.21 -9.32
CA LEU A 164 -7.56 23.97 -9.98
C LEU A 164 -6.71 23.21 -11.01
N GLY A 165 -7.11 22.01 -11.44
CA GLY A 165 -6.45 21.31 -12.54
C GLY A 165 -4.99 20.94 -12.22
N SER A 166 -4.77 20.35 -11.04
CA SER A 166 -3.46 19.86 -10.59
C SER A 166 -2.77 19.08 -11.71
N ARG A 167 -1.61 19.59 -12.15
CA ARG A 167 -0.85 19.09 -13.29
C ARG A 167 0.58 18.79 -12.87
N ILE A 168 1.07 17.61 -13.19
CA ILE A 168 2.46 17.21 -12.97
C ILE A 168 3.08 16.81 -14.31
N LYS A 169 4.28 17.32 -14.57
CA LYS A 169 5.12 16.90 -15.69
C LYS A 169 6.22 16.01 -15.15
N PHE A 170 6.30 14.78 -15.65
CA PHE A 170 7.34 13.86 -15.23
C PHE A 170 8.63 14.06 -16.04
N PRO A 171 9.81 13.97 -15.39
CA PRO A 171 11.10 14.22 -16.03
C PRO A 171 11.48 13.13 -17.04
N THR A 172 12.34 13.49 -17.99
CA THR A 172 12.66 12.76 -19.23
C THR A 172 13.97 11.96 -19.19
N LYS A 173 14.41 11.50 -18.02
CA LYS A 173 15.66 10.73 -17.93
C LYS A 173 15.36 9.25 -17.77
N THR A 174 15.74 8.46 -18.77
CA THR A 174 15.74 6.99 -18.72
C THR A 174 17.05 6.48 -18.12
N GLY A 175 16.99 5.39 -17.37
CA GLY A 175 18.13 4.65 -16.80
C GLY A 175 18.65 5.18 -15.46
N VAL A 176 18.01 6.19 -14.86
CA VAL A 176 18.54 6.86 -13.64
C VAL A 176 17.46 7.09 -12.58
N ASN A 177 16.18 7.13 -12.96
CA ASN A 177 15.15 7.54 -12.03
C ASN A 177 14.61 6.34 -11.25
N SER A 178 14.61 6.46 -9.92
CA SER A 178 13.81 5.59 -9.06
C SER A 178 12.32 5.75 -9.40
N PRO A 179 11.51 4.70 -9.23
CA PRO A 179 10.09 4.79 -9.51
C PRO A 179 9.43 5.87 -8.67
N LEU A 180 8.44 6.55 -9.25
CA LEU A 180 7.67 7.57 -8.56
C LEU A 180 6.26 7.08 -8.31
N TYR A 181 5.74 7.34 -7.11
CA TYR A 181 4.44 6.88 -6.69
C TYR A 181 3.59 8.06 -6.25
N PHE A 182 2.38 8.17 -6.79
CA PHE A 182 1.44 9.25 -6.46
C PHE A 182 0.06 8.67 -6.18
N ASN A 183 -0.61 9.22 -5.18
CA ASN A 183 -2.03 9.01 -4.97
C ASN A 183 -2.81 10.16 -5.64
N VAL A 184 -3.84 9.77 -6.39
CA VAL A 184 -4.79 10.66 -7.03
C VAL A 184 -6.02 10.74 -6.15
N SER A 185 -6.39 11.95 -5.77
CA SER A 185 -7.64 12.18 -5.03
C SER A 185 -8.25 13.50 -5.44
N ASN A 186 -9.54 13.53 -5.76
CA ASN A 186 -10.25 14.79 -5.82
C ASN A 186 -10.34 15.39 -4.41
N THR A 187 -9.77 16.57 -4.25
CA THR A 187 -9.95 17.39 -3.04
C THR A 187 -11.45 17.56 -2.76
N SER A 188 -11.93 17.04 -1.63
CA SER A 188 -13.30 17.31 -1.18
C SER A 188 -13.28 18.34 -0.05
N LEU A 189 -13.89 19.50 -0.28
CA LEU A 189 -14.17 20.48 0.77
C LEU A 189 -15.17 19.87 1.74
N ARG A 190 -14.70 19.43 2.91
CA ARG A 190 -15.58 19.11 4.04
C ARG A 190 -15.31 20.13 5.15
N GLY A 191 -16.14 21.17 5.20
CA GLY A 191 -16.20 22.06 6.34
C GLY A 191 -16.82 21.31 7.52
N LYS A 192 -16.09 21.21 8.62
CA LYS A 192 -16.67 21.03 9.96
C LYS A 192 -16.33 22.27 10.76
N ASP A 193 -17.36 22.89 11.31
CA ASP A 193 -17.28 23.87 12.41
C ASP A 193 -16.21 24.96 12.24
N GLY A 194 -16.38 25.81 11.23
CA GLY A 194 -15.63 27.07 11.10
C GLY A 194 -14.15 26.96 10.71
N PHE A 195 -13.58 25.75 10.60
CA PHE A 195 -12.21 25.55 10.14
C PHE A 195 -12.19 24.81 8.79
N LEU A 196 -11.77 25.54 7.75
CA LEU A 196 -11.47 24.99 6.43
C LEU A 196 -10.20 24.13 6.51
N ASN A 197 -10.36 22.82 6.64
CA ASN A 197 -9.27 21.88 6.39
C ASN A 197 -9.02 21.77 4.88
N LEU A 198 -8.15 22.61 4.35
CA LEU A 198 -7.67 22.55 2.97
C LEU A 198 -6.56 21.51 2.88
N LYS A 199 -6.86 20.30 2.38
CA LYS A 199 -5.83 19.42 1.81
C LYS A 199 -5.59 19.91 0.38
N THR A 200 -4.49 20.60 0.15
CA THR A 200 -4.17 21.21 -1.15
C THR A 200 -3.42 20.22 -2.04
N GLY A 201 -4.10 19.74 -3.08
CA GLY A 201 -3.51 19.02 -4.22
C GLY A 201 -4.26 17.74 -4.56
N ASP A 202 -4.61 17.57 -5.84
CA ASP A 202 -5.27 16.34 -6.30
C ASP A 202 -4.29 15.18 -6.57
N LEU A 203 -2.99 15.44 -6.34
CA LEU A 203 -1.86 14.50 -6.45
C LEU A 203 -0.99 14.58 -5.19
N GLU A 204 -0.88 13.48 -4.46
CA GLU A 204 -0.04 13.34 -3.26
C GLU A 204 1.10 12.36 -3.57
N ARG A 205 2.35 12.75 -3.32
CA ARG A 205 3.48 11.81 -3.45
C ARG A 205 3.44 10.77 -2.33
N LEU A 206 3.53 9.50 -2.70
CA LEU A 206 3.60 8.39 -1.75
C LEU A 206 5.05 8.04 -1.44
N ASP A 207 5.25 7.60 -0.19
CA ASP A 207 6.45 6.88 0.20
C ASP A 207 6.53 5.54 -0.57
N GLU A 208 7.73 5.17 -1.02
CA GLU A 208 7.96 3.99 -1.84
C GLU A 208 7.59 2.69 -1.12
N ALA A 209 7.95 2.54 0.15
CA ALA A 209 7.66 1.32 0.90
C ALA A 209 6.14 1.14 1.09
N TYR A 210 5.43 2.23 1.37
CA TYR A 210 3.97 2.21 1.43
C TYR A 210 3.32 1.96 0.06
N ALA A 211 3.78 2.58 -1.01
CA ALA A 211 3.25 2.36 -2.34
C ALA A 211 3.45 0.91 -2.81
N ASN A 212 4.62 0.34 -2.55
CA ASN A 212 4.91 -1.06 -2.82
C ASN A 212 3.99 -2.00 -2.02
N TYR A 213 3.63 -1.63 -0.78
CA TYR A 213 2.60 -2.35 -0.03
C TYR A 213 1.25 -2.35 -0.76
N LEU A 214 0.79 -1.19 -1.26
CA LEU A 214 -0.47 -1.08 -2.00
C LEU A 214 -0.48 -1.95 -3.28
N LEU A 215 0.65 -2.09 -3.99
CA LEU A 215 0.74 -2.91 -5.20
C LEU A 215 0.36 -4.39 -4.98
N ASN A 216 0.47 -4.92 -3.76
CA ASN A 216 0.01 -6.28 -3.45
C ASN A 216 -1.51 -6.40 -3.59
N PHE A 217 -2.25 -5.36 -3.19
CA PHE A 217 -3.71 -5.41 -3.05
C PHE A 217 -4.46 -4.74 -4.20
N TYR A 218 -3.83 -3.80 -4.89
CA TYR A 218 -4.50 -2.98 -5.89
C TYR A 218 -4.42 -3.65 -7.27
N THR A 219 -5.40 -3.36 -8.10
CA THR A 219 -5.49 -3.92 -9.45
C THR A 219 -4.88 -2.93 -10.43
N SER A 220 -4.10 -3.44 -11.39
CA SER A 220 -3.66 -2.61 -12.52
C SER A 220 -4.88 -2.28 -13.37
N HIS A 221 -5.03 -1.00 -13.69
CA HIS A 221 -5.89 -0.55 -14.77
C HIS A 221 -5.17 -0.74 -16.11
#